data_AF-A0A844MC71-F1
#
_entry.id   AF-A0A844MC71-F1
#
_cell.length_a   1.000
_cell.length_b   1.000
_cell.length_c   1.000
_cell.angle_alpha   90.00
_cell.angle_beta   90.00
_cell.angle_gamma   90.00
#
_symmetry.space_group_name_H-M   'P 1'
#
loop_
_entity.id
_entity.type
_entity.pdbx_description
1 polymer ?
#
loop_
_entity_poly.entity_id
_entity_poly.type
_entity_poly.pdbx_seq_one_letter_code
_entity_poly.pdbx_strand_id
1 'polypeptide(L)' 'MIMQQETAAQILLRTAQRWYTIRHLDSATRKQLMAMTKEEFEAEFENLAKPVA' A
#
# COMPACT_ATOMS: atom_id res chain seq x y z
N MET A 1 11.59 11.73 -20.80
CA MET A 1 10.75 10.84 -19.98
C MET A 1 10.92 11.26 -18.53
N ILE A 2 9.90 11.86 -17.92
CA ILE A 2 9.95 12.17 -16.48
C ILE A 2 9.71 10.85 -15.76
N MET A 3 10.77 10.25 -15.20
CA MET A 3 10.61 9.16 -14.24
C MET A 3 9.94 9.78 -13.02
N GLN A 4 8.62 9.63 -12.89
CA GLN A 4 7.94 10.06 -11.68
C GLN A 4 8.55 9.29 -10.51
N GLN A 5 9.11 10.01 -9.54
CA GLN A 5 9.59 9.41 -8.30
C GLN A 5 8.39 8.74 -7.61
N GLU A 6 8.51 7.44 -7.35
CA GLU A 6 7.52 6.71 -6.57
C GLU A 6 7.42 7.32 -5.16
N THR A 7 6.20 7.48 -4.65
CA THR A 7 6.03 7.92 -3.25
C THR A 7 6.43 6.78 -2.31
N ALA A 8 6.78 7.11 -1.07
CA ALA A 8 7.11 6.09 -0.07
C ALA A 8 5.96 5.08 0.12
N ALA A 9 4.71 5.53 0.08
CA ALA A 9 3.53 4.67 0.13
C ALA A 9 3.45 3.69 -1.06
N GLN A 10 3.81 4.11 -2.27
CA GLN A 10 3.86 3.24 -3.45
C GLN A 10 4.94 2.17 -3.33
N ILE A 11 6.12 2.52 -2.80
CA ILE A 11 7.21 1.59 -2.54
C ILE A 11 6.79 0.55 -1.48
N LEU A 12 6.14 1.00 -0.41
CA LEU A 12 5.63 0.12 0.65
C LEU A 12 4.54 -0.81 0.14
N LEU A 13 3.56 -0.29 -0.61
CA LEU A 13 2.51 -1.10 -1.23
C LEU A 13 3.08 -2.17 -2.15
N ARG A 14 4.05 -1.81 -3.01
CA ARG A 14 4.73 -2.76 -3.90
C ARG A 14 5.45 -3.84 -3.11
N THR A 15 6.10 -3.46 -2.02
CA THR A 15 6.81 -4.39 -1.12
C THR A 15 5.81 -5.34 -0.46
N ALA A 16 4.73 -4.84 0.11
CA ALA A 16 3.68 -5.64 0.72
C ALA A 16 3.01 -6.60 -0.28
N GLN A 17 2.81 -6.19 -1.54
CA GLN A 17 2.30 -7.07 -2.61
C GLN A 17 3.30 -8.18 -2.98
N ARG A 18 4.60 -7.88 -3.00
CA ARG A 18 5.67 -8.86 -3.25
C ARG A 18 5.69 -9.94 -2.17
N TRP A 19 5.50 -9.56 -0.92
CA TRP A 19 5.43 -10.46 0.23
C TRP A 19 4.03 -11.04 0.50
N TYR A 20 3.09 -10.86 -0.44
CA TYR A 20 1.72 -11.41 -0.40
C TYR A 20 0.82 -10.91 0.75
N THR A 21 1.27 -9.96 1.58
CA THR A 21 0.55 -9.46 2.76
C THR A 21 -0.82 -8.87 2.42
N ILE A 22 -0.95 -8.24 1.26
CA ILE A 22 -2.14 -7.49 0.84
C ILE A 22 -2.64 -7.87 -0.57
N ARG A 23 -2.30 -9.08 -1.05
CA ARG A 23 -2.65 -9.48 -2.42
C ARG A 23 -4.15 -9.65 -2.67
N HIS A 24 -4.92 -9.80 -1.60
CA HIS A 24 -6.37 -9.93 -1.64
C HIS A 24 -7.09 -8.58 -1.76
N LEU A 25 -6.38 -7.45 -1.64
CA LEU A 25 -7.00 -6.12 -1.78
C LEU A 25 -7.48 -5.90 -3.21
N ASP A 26 -8.66 -5.31 -3.34
CA ASP A 26 -9.23 -4.95 -4.63
C ASP A 26 -8.47 -3.77 -5.28
N SER A 27 -8.78 -3.52 -6.55
CA SER A 27 -8.07 -2.48 -7.31
C SER A 27 -8.37 -1.06 -6.83
N ALA A 28 -9.51 -0.79 -6.22
CA ALA A 28 -9.84 0.55 -5.73
C ALA A 28 -9.06 0.83 -4.45
N THR A 29 -9.04 -0.11 -3.51
CA THR A 29 -8.24 0.00 -2.26
C THR A 29 -6.76 0.18 -2.55
N ARG A 30 -6.19 -0.58 -3.51
CA ARG A 30 -4.79 -0.39 -3.92
C ARG A 30 -4.52 1.02 -4.45
N LYS A 31 -5.42 1.59 -5.26
CA LYS A 31 -5.26 2.95 -5.80
C LYS A 31 -5.34 4.01 -4.70
N GLN A 32 -6.22 3.84 -3.72
CA GLN A 32 -6.31 4.73 -2.56
C GLN A 32 -4.99 4.70 -1.76
N LEU A 33 -4.47 3.50 -1.46
CA LEU A 33 -3.20 3.35 -0.77
C LEU A 33 -2.01 3.98 -1.51
N MET A 34 -2.01 3.99 -2.85
CA MET A 34 -0.96 4.65 -3.65
C MET A 34 -1.06 6.18 -3.65
N ALA A 35 -2.21 6.74 -3.30
CA ALA A 35 -2.46 8.18 -3.26
C ALA A 35 -2.22 8.80 -1.86
N MET A 36 -2.05 7.95 -0.84
CA MET A 36 -1.81 8.35 0.55
C MET A 36 -0.36 8.79 0.79
N THR A 37 -0.15 9.54 1.87
CA THR A 37 1.19 9.76 2.41
C THR A 37 1.75 8.48 3.05
N LYS A 38 3.02 8.52 3.43
CA LYS A 38 3.66 7.40 4.12
C LYS A 38 2.97 7.11 5.46
N GLU A 39 2.71 8.15 6.27
CA GLU A 39 2.10 7.98 7.60
C GLU A 39 0.68 7.42 7.50
N GLU A 40 -0.11 7.93 6.56
CA GLU A 40 -1.47 7.44 6.29
C GLU A 40 -1.46 5.98 5.84
N PHE A 41 -0.53 5.62 4.93
CA PHE A 41 -0.38 4.25 4.49
C PHE A 41 0.01 3.32 5.65
N GLU A 42 0.95 3.71 6.52
CA GLU A 42 1.39 2.88 7.64
C GLU A 42 0.26 2.61 8.63
N ALA A 43 -0.54 3.63 8.97
CA ALA A 43 -1.71 3.47 9.83
C ALA A 43 -2.74 2.51 9.20
N GLU A 44 -3.01 2.66 7.90
CA GLU A 44 -4.00 1.83 7.23
C GLU A 44 -3.51 0.43 6.89
N PHE A 45 -2.21 0.28 6.65
CA PHE A 45 -1.56 -1.01 6.50
C PHE A 45 -1.64 -1.82 7.80
N GLU A 46 -1.47 -1.23 8.97
CA GLU A 46 -1.67 -1.93 10.25
C GLU A 46 -3.11 -2.44 10.42
N ASN A 47 -4.10 -1.67 9.97
CA ASN A 47 -5.50 -2.10 10.00
C ASN A 47 -5.77 -3.26 9.02
N LEU A 48 -5.14 -3.25 7.85
CA LEU A 48 -5.29 -4.28 6.81
C LEU A 48 -4.46 -5.55 7.09
N ALA A 49 -3.31 -5.42 7.77
CA ALA A 49 -2.42 -6.52 8.09
C ALA A 49 -2.82 -7.26 9.37
N LYS A 50 -3.65 -6.66 10.23
CA LYS A 50 -4.24 -7.37 11.38
C LYS A 50 -5.11 -8.52 10.85
N PRO A 51 -4.83 -9.77 11.24
CA PRO A 51 -5.70 -10.88 10.88
C PRO A 51 -7.08 -10.59 11.46
N VAL A 52 -8.11 -10.68 10.62
CA VAL A 52 -9.49 -10.78 11.11
C VAL A 52 -9.52 -12.04 11.97
N ALA A 53 -9.65 -11.85 13.28
CA ALA A 53 -9.69 -12.90 14.29
C ALA A 53 -10.87 -13.86 14.08
#